data_AF-A0A6V8DHV7-F1
#
_entry.id   AF-A0A6V8DHV7-F1
#
_cell.length_a   1.000
_cell.length_b   1.000
_cell.length_c   1.000
_cell.angle_alpha   90.00
_cell.angle_beta   90.00
_cell.angle_gamma   90.00
#
_symmetry.space_group_name_H-M   'P 1'
#
loop_
_entity.id
_entity.type
_entity.pdbx_description
1 polymer ?
#
loop_
_entity_poly.entity_id
_entity_poly.type
_entity_poly.pdbx_seq_one_letter_code
_entity_poly.pdbx_strand_id
1 'polypeptide(L)'
;MTEKRDYYDVLEISRNASDGDITKAFRSLARKYHPDKNPDDTEAEKKFKEVQEAYAILSNKEERRKYDTFGHSGPGSSPFGPGGFQGVNI
;
A
#
# COMPACT_ATOMS: atom_id res chain seq x y z
N MET A 1 -17.46 6.73 11.14
CA MET A 1 -16.13 6.07 11.21
C MET A 1 -15.54 6.14 9.82
N THR A 2 -15.01 7.31 9.48
CA THR A 2 -14.46 7.57 8.14
C THR A 2 -12.99 7.17 8.19
N GLU A 3 -12.76 5.87 8.37
CA GLU A 3 -11.41 5.32 8.35
C GLU A 3 -10.84 5.51 6.95
N LYS A 4 -9.65 6.11 6.89
CA LYS A 4 -8.83 6.19 5.69
C LYS A 4 -8.88 4.85 4.96
N ARG A 5 -9.08 4.88 3.64
CA ARG A 5 -9.25 3.69 2.79
C ARG A 5 -8.28 2.59 3.23
N ASP A 6 -8.83 1.46 3.69
CA ASP A 6 -8.04 0.31 4.07
C ASP A 6 -7.19 -0.12 2.88
N TYR A 7 -5.89 -0.37 3.08
CA TYR A 7 -5.02 -0.85 2.00
C TYR A 7 -5.52 -2.15 1.37
N TYR A 8 -6.27 -2.94 2.13
CA TYR A 8 -6.96 -4.14 1.65
C TYR A 8 -8.08 -3.79 0.66
N ASP A 9 -8.86 -2.73 0.91
CA ASP A 9 -9.89 -2.25 -0.02
C ASP A 9 -9.27 -1.66 -1.29
N VAL A 10 -8.14 -0.95 -1.16
CA VAL A 10 -7.39 -0.41 -2.31
C VAL A 10 -6.90 -1.52 -3.24
N LEU A 11 -6.44 -2.64 -2.66
CA LEU A 11 -6.03 -3.82 -3.42
C LEU A 11 -7.21 -4.72 -3.82
N GLU A 12 -8.44 -4.38 -3.45
CA GLU A 12 -9.65 -5.20 -3.66
C GLU A 12 -9.49 -6.63 -3.14
N ILE A 13 -8.81 -6.79 -1.99
CA ILE A 13 -8.54 -8.10 -1.36
C ILE A 13 -9.13 -8.17 0.05
N SER A 14 -9.30 -9.40 0.54
CA SER A 14 -9.67 -9.63 1.93
C SER A 14 -8.51 -9.31 2.88
N ARG A 15 -8.82 -8.90 4.12
CA ARG A 15 -7.83 -8.80 5.21
C ARG A 15 -7.15 -10.13 5.52
N ASN A 16 -7.76 -11.26 5.14
CA ASN A 16 -7.18 -12.60 5.29
C ASN A 16 -6.37 -13.05 4.06
N ALA A 17 -6.16 -12.17 3.08
CA ALA A 17 -5.39 -12.48 1.88
C ALA A 17 -3.95 -12.89 2.22
N SER A 18 -3.46 -13.90 1.50
CA SER A 18 -2.07 -14.33 1.59
C SER A 18 -1.13 -13.36 0.88
N ASP A 19 0.16 -13.42 1.18
CA ASP A 19 1.19 -12.63 0.47
C ASP A 19 1.09 -12.82 -1.06
N GLY A 20 0.77 -14.05 -1.50
CA GLY A 20 0.57 -14.36 -2.91
C GLY A 20 -0.64 -13.65 -3.53
N ASP A 21 -1.74 -13.53 -2.77
CA ASP A 21 -2.94 -12.82 -3.22
C ASP A 21 -2.69 -11.31 -3.30
N ILE A 22 -1.95 -10.74 -2.34
CA ILE A 22 -1.52 -9.33 -2.32
C ILE A 22 -0.70 -9.01 -3.57
N THR A 23 0.33 -9.82 -3.87
CA THR A 23 1.16 -9.63 -5.08
C THR A 23 0.36 -9.82 -6.36
N LYS A 24 -0.58 -10.79 -6.39
CA LYS A 24 -1.42 -11.04 -7.57
C LYS A 24 -2.38 -9.89 -7.84
N ALA A 25 -3.03 -9.37 -6.81
CA ALA A 25 -3.93 -8.22 -6.88
C ALA A 25 -3.17 -6.96 -7.31
N PHE A 26 -2.03 -6.67 -6.68
CA PHE A 26 -1.14 -5.58 -7.08
C PHE A 26 -0.78 -5.65 -8.56
N ARG A 27 -0.34 -6.81 -9.07
CA ARG A 27 0.02 -6.97 -10.50
C ARG A 27 -1.18 -6.78 -11.43
N SER A 28 -2.39 -7.17 -11.00
CA SER A 28 -3.62 -6.98 -11.77
C SER A 28 -3.98 -5.49 -11.86
N LEU A 29 -4.01 -4.80 -10.71
CA LEU A 29 -4.35 -3.39 -10.61
C LEU A 29 -3.29 -2.49 -11.24
N ALA A 30 -2.01 -2.81 -11.05
CA ALA A 30 -0.90 -2.10 -11.68
C ALA A 30 -0.97 -2.14 -13.21
N ARG A 31 -1.43 -3.25 -13.80
CA ARG A 31 -1.66 -3.36 -15.25
C ARG A 31 -2.94 -2.65 -15.69
N LYS A 32 -3.95 -2.58 -14.83
CA LYS A 32 -5.23 -1.89 -15.10
C LYS A 32 -5.05 -0.38 -15.09
N TYR A 33 -4.29 0.14 -14.13
CA TYR A 33 -4.00 1.57 -13.93
C TYR A 33 -2.63 1.99 -14.45
N HIS A 34 -1.99 1.17 -15.28
CA HIS A 34 -0.66 1.47 -15.81
C HIS A 34 -0.69 2.76 -16.65
N PRO A 35 0.28 3.68 -16.52
CA PRO A 35 0.30 4.93 -17.28
C PRO A 35 0.40 4.71 -18.79
N ASP A 36 1.06 3.63 -19.24
CA ASP A 36 1.09 3.24 -20.67
C ASP A 36 -0.31 3.02 -21.25
N LYS A 37 -1.21 2.39 -20.47
CA LYS A 37 -2.59 2.12 -20.90
C LYS A 37 -3.55 3.28 -20.62
N ASN A 38 -3.19 4.17 -19.70
CA ASN A 38 -4.01 5.30 -19.28
C ASN A 38 -3.15 6.59 -19.21
N PRO A 39 -2.61 7.05 -20.35
CA PRO A 39 -1.63 8.14 -20.37
C PRO A 39 -2.18 9.50 -19.90
N ASP A 40 -3.50 9.69 -19.93
CA ASP A 40 -4.17 10.95 -19.56
C ASP A 40 -5.16 10.78 -18.39
N ASP A 41 -5.14 9.65 -17.70
CA ASP A 41 -6.05 9.38 -16.59
C ASP A 41 -5.39 9.69 -15.24
N THR A 42 -5.68 10.87 -14.72
CA THR A 42 -5.24 11.31 -13.39
C THR A 42 -5.85 10.49 -12.26
N GLU A 43 -7.03 9.90 -12.45
CA GLU A 43 -7.58 8.95 -11.48
C GLU A 43 -6.82 7.63 -11.48
N ALA A 44 -6.40 7.13 -12.65
CA ALA A 44 -5.57 5.94 -12.75
C ALA A 44 -4.21 6.17 -12.07
N GLU A 45 -3.58 7.33 -12.26
CA GLU A 45 -2.33 7.68 -11.56
C GLU A 45 -2.53 7.68 -10.03
N LYS A 46 -3.61 8.29 -9.55
CA LYS A 46 -3.92 8.33 -8.12
C LYS A 46 -4.14 6.93 -7.55
N LYS A 47 -4.95 6.10 -8.22
CA LYS A 47 -5.18 4.70 -7.83
C LYS A 47 -3.90 3.88 -7.89
N PHE A 48 -3.04 4.11 -8.88
CA PHE A 48 -1.76 3.43 -8.99
C PHE A 48 -0.83 3.75 -7.81
N LYS A 49 -0.77 5.02 -7.39
CA LYS A 49 -0.05 5.43 -6.18
C LYS A 49 -0.62 4.77 -4.92
N GLU A 50 -1.94 4.78 -4.75
CA GLU A 50 -2.61 4.12 -3.60
C GLU A 50 -2.30 2.60 -3.58
N VAL A 51 -2.35 1.94 -4.73
CA VAL A 51 -2.05 0.50 -4.89
C VAL A 51 -0.59 0.17 -4.57
N GLN A 52 0.35 1.05 -4.92
CA GLN A 52 1.76 0.89 -4.56
C GLN A 52 2.00 1.04 -3.06
N GLU A 53 1.40 2.05 -2.44
CA GLU A 53 1.50 2.27 -0.99
C GLU A 53 0.91 1.08 -0.22
N ALA A 54 -0.28 0.63 -0.62
CA ALA A 54 -0.91 -0.55 -0.06
C ALA A 54 -0.03 -1.80 -0.16
N TYR A 55 0.58 -2.03 -1.32
CA TYR A 55 1.48 -3.15 -1.52
C TYR A 55 2.75 -3.03 -0.67
N ALA A 56 3.36 -1.85 -0.56
CA ALA A 56 4.57 -1.66 0.24
C ALA A 56 4.35 -2.02 1.73
N ILE A 57 3.19 -1.67 2.27
CA ILE A 57 2.82 -1.99 3.66
C ILE A 57 2.40 -3.45 3.80
N LEU A 58 1.52 -3.95 2.93
CA LEU A 58 0.91 -5.28 3.09
C LEU A 58 1.83 -6.43 2.66
N SER A 59 2.76 -6.19 1.72
CA SER A 59 3.69 -7.21 1.23
C SER A 59 4.76 -7.61 2.25
N ASN A 60 5.07 -6.72 3.21
CA ASN A 60 6.01 -7.02 4.28
C ASN A 60 5.24 -7.36 5.56
N LYS A 61 5.43 -8.58 6.08
CA LYS A 61 4.78 -9.04 7.30
C LYS A 61 5.05 -8.16 8.52
N GLU A 62 6.23 -7.55 8.61
CA GLU A 62 6.56 -6.62 9.69
C GLU A 62 5.82 -5.30 9.55
N GLU A 63 5.78 -4.70 8.34
CA GLU A 63 5.06 -3.46 8.07
C GLU A 63 3.55 -3.66 8.20
N ARG A 64 3.03 -4.78 7.68
CA ARG A 64 1.64 -5.22 7.87
C ARG A 64 1.30 -5.38 9.34
N ARG A 65 2.16 -6.05 10.12
CA ARG A 65 1.97 -6.17 11.57
C ARG A 65 2.00 -4.80 12.24
N LYS A 66 2.91 -3.88 11.86
CA LYS A 66 2.94 -2.51 12.40
C LYS A 66 1.65 -1.77 12.06
N TYR A 67 1.16 -1.87 10.83
CA TYR A 67 -0.11 -1.30 10.39
C TYR A 67 -1.29 -1.88 11.17
N ASP A 68 -1.36 -3.19 11.33
CA ASP A 68 -2.42 -3.89 12.08
C ASP A 68 -2.34 -3.63 13.61
N THR A 69 -1.13 -3.42 14.15
CA THR A 69 -0.90 -3.24 15.61
C THR A 69 -1.04 -1.79 16.06
N PHE A 70 -0.56 -0.83 15.27
CA PHE A 70 -0.59 0.59 15.63
C PHE A 70 -1.77 1.34 15.01
N GLY A 71 -2.45 0.75 14.02
CA GLY A 71 -3.38 1.49 13.18
C GLY A 71 -2.72 2.71 12.54
N HIS A 72 -3.52 3.53 11.86
CA HIS A 72 -3.05 4.79 11.25
C HIS A 72 -2.63 5.87 12.27
N SER A 73 -2.49 5.52 13.56
CA SER A 73 -2.27 6.42 14.71
C SER A 73 -1.01 6.08 15.52
N GLY A 74 0.02 5.51 14.89
CA GLY A 74 1.36 5.51 15.44
C GLY A 74 1.94 6.94 15.41
N PRO A 75 2.41 7.52 16.54
CA PRO A 75 3.03 8.84 16.52
C PRO A 75 4.34 8.80 15.72
N GLY A 76 4.30 9.32 14.50
CA GLY A 76 5.49 9.82 13.82
C GLY A 76 6.26 8.88 12.88
N SER A 77 5.63 7.91 12.21
CA SER A 77 6.35 7.09 11.21
C SER A 77 5.53 6.86 9.95
N SER A 78 5.33 7.93 9.19
CA SER A 78 5.13 7.78 7.76
C SER A 78 6.45 7.24 7.18
N PRO A 79 6.47 6.11 6.45
CA PRO A 79 7.70 5.59 5.81
C PRO A 79 8.30 6.54 4.77
N PHE A 80 7.58 7.60 4.40
CA PHE A 80 8.02 8.70 3.53
C PHE A 80 8.08 10.06 4.25
N GLY A 81 7.96 10.06 5.58
CA GLY A 81 8.12 11.26 6.41
C GLY A 81 9.61 11.54 6.71
N PRO A 82 9.99 12.80 6.94
CA PRO A 82 11.37 13.21 7.20
C PRO A 82 11.82 12.67 8.58
N GLY A 83 12.29 11.42 8.62
CA GLY A 83 12.80 10.80 9.85
C GLY A 83 12.83 9.26 9.86
N GLY A 84 12.27 8.57 8.86
CA GLY A 84 12.11 7.11 8.88
C GLY A 84 13.17 6.28 8.15
N PHE A 85 14.47 6.60 8.27
CA PHE A 85 15.57 5.75 7.77
C PHE A 85 16.83 5.93 8.62
N GLN A 86 16.77 5.54 9.90
CA GLN A 86 17.97 5.28 10.70
C GLN A 86 17.92 3.83 11.17
N GLY A 87 18.68 2.95 10.54
CA GLY A 87 18.79 1.56 11.02
C GLY A 87 19.26 0.50 10.02
N VAL A 88 19.47 0.81 8.74
CA VAL A 88 20.18 -0.13 7.85
C VAL A 88 21.67 0.19 7.95
N ASN A 89 22.33 -0.48 8.89
CA ASN A 89 23.78 -0.53 8.97
C ASN A 89 24.27 -1.43 7.83
N ILE A 90 24.98 -0.82 6.87
CA ILE A 90 25.69 -1.52 5.79
C ILE A 90 26.88 -2.32 6.33
#